data_AF-A0A2G2ZH78-F1
#
_entry.id   AF-A0A2G2ZH78-F1
#
_cell.length_a   1.000
_cell.length_b   1.000
_cell.length_c   1.000
_cell.angle_alpha   90.00
_cell.angle_beta   90.00
_cell.angle_gamma   90.00
#
_symmetry.space_group_name_H-M   'P 1'
#
loop_
_entity.id
_entity.type
_entity.pdbx_description
1 polymer ?
#
loop_
_entity_poly.entity_id
_entity_poly.type
_entity_poly.pdbx_seq_one_letter_code
_entity_poly.pdbx_strand_id
1 'polypeptide(L)'
;MIIHSDGNGDGQGHISVYLAIVGPSSLHVDWEVNASFRFLIFDQIHDNYTVMKDTLARTKFALTQEWSIKTEWGYSKCISHETFKDPSNGYLVNDECIFGVDVYVIKNQRIGECFSLNDADPYKHEWKIAEFTKLTNKVYSEEFTVKGL
;
A
#
# COMPACT_ATOMS: atom_id res chain seq x y z
N MET A 1 -0.17 -3.24 -14.20
CA MET A 1 0.73 -4.36 -13.84
C MET A 1 2.06 -4.10 -14.53
N ILE A 2 3.17 -4.34 -13.84
CA ILE A 2 4.54 -4.16 -14.32
C ILE A 2 5.21 -5.52 -14.21
N ILE A 3 5.89 -5.94 -15.28
CA ILE A 3 6.59 -7.24 -15.36
C ILE A 3 8.05 -6.97 -15.73
N HIS A 4 8.97 -7.55 -14.97
CA HIS A 4 10.39 -7.59 -15.31
C HIS A 4 10.79 -9.03 -15.58
N SER A 5 11.11 -9.34 -16.85
CA SER A 5 11.45 -10.69 -17.29
C SER A 5 12.70 -11.25 -16.60
N ASP A 6 13.71 -10.41 -16.34
CA ASP A 6 15.00 -10.82 -15.77
C ASP A 6 15.18 -10.42 -14.29
N GLY A 7 14.08 -10.01 -13.66
CA GLY A 7 14.05 -9.60 -12.27
C GLY A 7 14.21 -8.10 -12.06
N ASN A 8 13.88 -7.63 -10.86
CA ASN A 8 14.07 -6.27 -10.39
C ASN A 8 14.69 -6.28 -8.98
N GLY A 9 15.66 -5.40 -8.72
CA GLY A 9 16.39 -5.37 -7.46
C GLY A 9 17.12 -6.68 -7.17
N ASP A 10 16.73 -7.38 -6.10
CA ASP A 10 17.31 -8.67 -5.71
C ASP A 10 16.74 -9.87 -6.49
N GLY A 11 15.85 -9.63 -7.45
CA GLY A 11 15.07 -10.62 -8.20
C GLY A 11 15.81 -11.39 -9.31
N GLN A 12 17.13 -11.37 -9.37
CA GLN A 12 17.89 -12.03 -10.45
C GLN A 12 17.51 -13.52 -10.60
N GLY A 13 17.36 -13.97 -11.85
CA GLY A 13 16.96 -15.35 -12.18
C GLY A 13 15.47 -15.66 -11.95
N HIS A 14 14.66 -14.63 -11.67
CA HIS A 14 13.23 -14.72 -11.49
C HIS A 14 12.53 -13.69 -12.36
N ILE A 15 11.26 -13.93 -12.68
CA ILE A 15 10.35 -12.90 -13.16
C ILE A 15 9.86 -12.12 -11.94
N SER A 16 9.97 -10.80 -11.97
CA SER A 16 9.37 -9.92 -10.96
C SER A 16 8.06 -9.35 -11.48
N VAL A 17 7.05 -9.26 -10.61
CA VAL A 17 5.73 -8.73 -10.95
C VAL A 17 5.26 -7.75 -9.89
N TYR A 18 4.76 -6.60 -10.34
CA TYR A 18 4.26 -5.53 -9.49
C TYR A 18 2.90 -5.01 -9.97
N LEU A 19 2.07 -4.62 -9.00
CA LEU A 19 0.85 -3.87 -9.20
C LEU A 19 1.14 -2.41 -8.87
N ALA A 20 0.81 -1.52 -9.79
CA ALA A 20 1.05 -0.09 -9.68
C ALA A 20 -0.24 0.69 -9.86
N ILE A 21 -0.42 1.78 -9.11
CA ILE A 21 -1.46 2.77 -9.35
C ILE A 21 -0.95 3.80 -10.35
N VAL A 22 -1.68 3.97 -11.46
CA VAL A 22 -1.37 4.92 -12.53
C VAL A 22 -2.11 6.24 -12.29
N GLY A 23 -1.44 7.37 -12.53
CA GLY A 23 -2.02 8.72 -12.39
C GLY A 23 -2.25 9.23 -10.96
N PRO A 24 -1.40 8.93 -9.97
CA PRO A 24 -1.64 9.35 -8.58
C PRO A 24 -1.55 10.87 -8.37
N SER A 25 -1.02 11.62 -9.34
CA SER A 25 -0.95 13.09 -9.33
C SER A 25 -2.30 13.79 -9.52
N SER A 26 -3.33 13.07 -9.94
CA SER A 26 -4.71 13.57 -10.04
C SER A 26 -5.51 13.38 -8.74
N LEU A 27 -4.95 12.67 -7.77
CA LEU A 27 -5.60 12.38 -6.51
C LEU A 27 -5.19 13.44 -5.48
N HIS A 28 -6.14 13.85 -4.63
CA HIS A 28 -5.84 14.78 -3.53
C HIS A 28 -4.68 14.26 -2.68
N VAL A 29 -3.84 15.18 -2.22
CA VAL A 29 -2.88 14.91 -1.14
C VAL A 29 -3.66 14.28 0.02
N ASP A 30 -3.18 13.14 0.53
CA ASP A 30 -3.84 12.25 1.52
C ASP A 30 -4.81 11.18 0.99
N TRP A 31 -4.73 10.83 -0.30
CA TRP A 31 -5.45 9.66 -0.82
C TRP A 31 -4.86 8.34 -0.32
N GLU A 32 -5.77 7.38 -0.10
CA GLU A 32 -5.44 6.02 0.32
C GLU A 32 -6.35 5.02 -0.40
N VAL A 33 -5.75 4.02 -1.04
CA VAL A 33 -6.46 2.85 -1.55
C VAL A 33 -5.97 1.62 -0.80
N ASN A 34 -6.91 0.94 -0.13
CA ASN A 34 -6.67 -0.38 0.43
C ASN A 34 -7.10 -1.42 -0.59
N ALA A 35 -6.19 -2.32 -0.94
CA ALA A 35 -6.49 -3.42 -1.84
C ALA A 35 -5.82 -4.72 -1.39
N SER A 36 -6.45 -5.83 -1.73
CA SER A 36 -5.86 -7.16 -1.71
C SER A 36 -5.76 -7.63 -3.16
N PHE A 37 -4.69 -8.34 -3.52
CA PHE A 37 -4.50 -8.79 -4.89
C PHE A 37 -3.72 -10.11 -4.97
N ARG A 38 -3.93 -10.83 -6.07
CA ARG A 38 -3.25 -12.09 -6.40
C ARG A 38 -2.67 -12.00 -7.79
N PHE A 39 -1.40 -12.38 -7.94
CA PHE A 39 -0.81 -12.53 -9.27
C PHE A 39 -1.04 -13.95 -9.78
N LEU A 40 -1.52 -14.04 -11.01
CA LEU A 40 -1.91 -15.26 -11.68
C LEU A 40 -1.05 -15.47 -12.92
N ILE A 41 -0.77 -16.71 -13.26
CA ILE A 41 -0.18 -17.11 -14.54
C ILE A 41 -1.06 -18.17 -15.17
N PHE A 42 -1.28 -18.05 -16.47
CA PHE A 42 -2.11 -19.00 -17.21
C PHE A 42 -1.27 -20.21 -17.61
N ASP A 43 -1.73 -21.38 -17.19
CA ASP A 43 -1.26 -22.66 -17.69
C ASP A 43 -2.00 -22.98 -19.00
N GLN A 44 -1.30 -22.83 -20.11
CA GLN A 44 -1.84 -22.99 -21.46
C GLN A 44 -2.08 -24.46 -21.83
N ILE A 45 -1.54 -25.41 -21.06
CA ILE A 45 -1.71 -26.85 -21.29
C ILE A 45 -3.00 -27.34 -20.62
N HIS A 46 -3.24 -26.87 -19.40
CA HIS A 46 -4.39 -27.29 -18.58
C HIS A 46 -5.55 -26.28 -18.58
N ASP A 47 -5.48 -25.24 -19.41
CA ASP A 47 -6.52 -24.23 -19.64
C ASP A 47 -7.04 -23.60 -18.33
N ASN A 48 -6.12 -23.20 -17.45
CA ASN A 48 -6.48 -22.62 -16.15
C ASN A 48 -5.45 -21.60 -15.64
N TYR A 49 -5.84 -20.83 -14.62
CA TYR A 49 -4.93 -19.91 -13.93
C TYR A 49 -4.37 -20.55 -12.66
N THR A 50 -3.05 -20.46 -12.50
CA THR A 50 -2.34 -20.80 -11.27
C THR A 50 -1.94 -19.54 -10.52
N VAL A 51 -2.09 -19.55 -9.19
CA VAL A 51 -1.65 -18.45 -8.32
C VAL A 51 -0.14 -18.53 -8.12
N MET A 52 0.61 -17.55 -8.60
CA MET A 52 2.07 -17.48 -8.39
C MET A 52 2.40 -17.01 -6.97
N LYS A 53 1.76 -15.92 -6.55
CA LYS A 53 1.90 -15.30 -5.24
C LYS A 53 0.58 -14.64 -4.85
N ASP A 54 0.15 -14.89 -3.61
CA ASP A 54 -1.00 -14.24 -3.01
C ASP A 54 -0.52 -13.21 -1.97
N THR A 55 -1.00 -11.98 -2.07
CA THR A 55 -0.90 -10.99 -1.00
C THR A 55 -2.13 -11.11 -0.11
N LEU A 56 -2.07 -12.06 0.84
CA LEU A 56 -3.13 -12.30 1.83
C LEU A 56 -3.35 -11.11 2.78
N ALA A 57 -2.35 -10.23 2.92
CA ALA A 57 -2.41 -9.08 3.81
C ALA A 57 -2.98 -7.84 3.09
N ARG A 58 -3.77 -7.04 3.82
CA ARG A 58 -4.26 -5.75 3.33
C ARG A 58 -3.08 -4.85 2.98
N THR A 59 -3.00 -4.46 1.71
CA THR A 59 -1.92 -3.63 1.23
C THR A 59 -2.44 -2.24 0.97
N LYS A 60 -1.77 -1.25 1.58
CA LYS A 60 -2.15 0.15 1.51
C LYS A 60 -1.29 0.85 0.46
N PHE A 61 -1.95 1.35 -0.58
CA PHE A 61 -1.38 2.30 -1.52
C PHE A 61 -1.72 3.71 -1.04
N ALA A 62 -0.72 4.58 -0.90
CA ALA A 62 -0.95 5.94 -0.43
C ALA A 62 0.11 6.91 -0.94
N LEU A 63 -0.31 8.16 -1.13
CA LEU A 63 0.58 9.32 -1.11
C LEU A 63 0.35 10.06 0.21
N THR A 64 1.32 10.01 1.11
CA THR A 64 1.30 10.83 2.34
C THR A 64 2.35 11.93 2.24
N GLN A 65 2.05 13.11 2.77
CA GLN A 65 2.94 14.27 2.72
C GLN A 65 4.29 14.05 3.43
N GLU A 66 4.39 13.00 4.24
CA GLU A 66 5.50 12.81 5.19
C GLU A 66 6.35 11.57 4.88
N TRP A 67 5.85 10.58 4.12
CA TRP A 67 6.55 9.30 3.89
C TRP A 67 6.52 8.90 2.41
N SER A 68 7.67 8.39 1.95
CA SER A 68 7.94 7.95 0.59
C SER A 68 6.79 7.20 -0.08
N ILE A 69 6.49 7.62 -1.30
CA ILE A 69 5.55 7.05 -2.27
C ILE A 69 5.60 5.51 -2.23
N LYS A 70 4.49 4.84 -1.88
CA LYS A 70 4.27 3.42 -2.19
C LYS A 70 3.11 3.27 -3.16
N THR A 71 3.38 3.59 -4.42
CA THR A 71 2.47 3.41 -5.55
C THR A 71 2.55 2.03 -6.18
N GLU A 72 3.58 1.24 -5.80
CA GLU A 72 3.86 -0.07 -6.36
C GLU A 72 3.98 -1.11 -5.25
N TRP A 73 3.36 -2.27 -5.47
CA TRP A 73 3.44 -3.42 -4.57
C TRP A 73 3.57 -4.70 -5.39
N GLY A 74 4.51 -5.56 -5.01
CA GLY A 74 4.81 -6.75 -5.79
C GLY A 74 5.91 -7.60 -5.19
N TYR A 75 6.41 -8.54 -5.99
CA TYR A 75 7.43 -9.50 -5.58
C TYR A 75 8.59 -9.46 -6.58
N SER A 76 9.80 -9.20 -6.08
CA SER A 76 11.03 -9.30 -6.87
C SER A 76 11.32 -10.73 -7.33
N LYS A 77 10.93 -11.73 -6.52
CA LYS A 77 11.06 -13.16 -6.84
C LYS A 77 9.69 -13.81 -6.93
N CYS A 78 8.93 -13.48 -7.99
CA CYS A 78 7.56 -13.98 -8.16
C CYS A 78 7.55 -15.45 -8.60
N ILE A 79 8.23 -15.75 -9.72
CA ILE A 79 8.42 -17.09 -10.27
C ILE A 79 9.86 -17.22 -10.80
N SER A 80 10.53 -18.35 -10.53
CA SER A 80 11.89 -18.57 -11.03
C SER A 80 11.88 -18.81 -12.54
N HIS A 81 12.98 -18.51 -13.22
CA HIS A 81 13.13 -18.85 -14.63
C HIS A 81 13.06 -20.34 -14.90
N GLU A 82 13.56 -21.16 -13.96
CA GLU A 82 13.49 -22.62 -14.06
C GLU A 82 12.03 -23.09 -14.12
N THR A 83 11.20 -22.67 -13.16
CA THR A 83 9.77 -23.02 -13.13
C THR A 83 9.02 -22.42 -14.32
N PHE A 84 9.31 -21.16 -14.69
CA PHE A 84 8.63 -20.50 -15.80
C PHE A 84 8.95 -21.13 -17.17
N LYS A 85 10.19 -21.57 -17.39
CA LYS A 85 10.64 -22.13 -18.66
C LYS A 85 10.46 -23.64 -18.78
N ASP A 86 10.12 -24.32 -17.68
CA ASP A 86 9.80 -25.74 -17.71
C ASP A 86 8.53 -25.97 -18.57
N PRO A 87 8.65 -26.66 -19.72
CA PRO A 87 7.51 -26.86 -20.62
C PRO A 87 6.37 -27.65 -19.97
N SER A 88 6.62 -28.43 -18.93
CA SER A 88 5.60 -29.22 -18.24
C SER A 88 4.61 -28.35 -17.44
N ASN A 89 5.00 -27.12 -17.09
CA ASN A 89 4.15 -26.18 -16.37
C ASN A 89 3.21 -25.38 -17.28
N GLY A 90 3.40 -25.40 -18.60
CA GLY A 90 2.50 -24.73 -19.56
C GLY A 90 2.48 -23.19 -19.51
N TYR A 91 3.40 -22.55 -18.79
CA TYR A 91 3.42 -21.10 -18.61
C TYR A 91 3.97 -20.33 -19.82
N LEU A 92 4.90 -20.93 -20.57
CA LEU A 92 5.51 -20.38 -21.77
C LEU A 92 5.31 -21.36 -22.93
N VAL A 93 4.48 -20.98 -23.91
CA VAL A 93 4.17 -21.79 -25.09
C VAL A 93 4.31 -20.91 -26.32
N ASN A 94 5.10 -21.34 -27.31
CA ASN A 94 5.37 -20.56 -28.53
C ASN A 94 5.88 -19.13 -28.27
N ASP A 95 6.76 -18.96 -27.28
CA ASP A 95 7.26 -17.65 -26.82
C ASP A 95 6.17 -16.69 -26.29
N GLU A 96 4.97 -17.21 -26.03
CA GLU A 96 3.85 -16.48 -25.46
C GLU A 96 3.54 -16.96 -24.04
N CYS A 97 3.19 -16.01 -23.17
CA CYS A 97 2.76 -16.26 -21.80
C CYS A 97 1.67 -15.26 -21.42
N ILE A 98 0.79 -15.65 -20.50
CA ILE A 98 -0.34 -14.82 -20.09
C ILE A 98 -0.31 -14.65 -18.57
N PHE A 99 -0.16 -13.40 -18.14
CA PHE A 99 -0.21 -13.00 -16.73
C PHE A 99 -1.56 -12.38 -16.41
N GLY A 100 -2.09 -12.71 -15.25
CA GLY A 100 -3.33 -12.14 -14.70
C GLY A 100 -3.10 -11.51 -13.33
N VAL A 101 -4.06 -10.68 -12.92
CA VAL A 101 -4.13 -10.17 -11.55
C VAL A 101 -5.57 -10.05 -11.10
N ASP A 102 -5.89 -10.68 -9.98
CA ASP A 102 -7.15 -10.43 -9.28
C ASP A 102 -6.95 -9.29 -8.29
N VAL A 103 -7.79 -8.24 -8.37
CA VAL A 103 -7.70 -7.07 -7.48
C VAL A 103 -9.03 -6.87 -6.76
N TYR A 104 -8.96 -6.83 -5.43
CA TYR A 104 -10.08 -6.54 -4.56
C TYR A 104 -9.84 -5.20 -3.83
N VAL A 105 -10.60 -4.17 -4.22
CA VAL A 105 -10.51 -2.83 -3.60
C VAL A 105 -11.42 -2.77 -2.38
N ILE A 106 -10.82 -2.46 -1.24
CA ILE A 106 -11.52 -2.31 0.04
C ILE A 106 -11.92 -0.84 0.19
N LYS A 107 -13.23 -0.57 0.07
CA LYS A 107 -13.77 0.77 0.32
C LYS A 107 -13.79 1.03 1.82
N ASN A 108 -12.93 1.92 2.29
CA ASN A 108 -13.06 2.46 3.64
C ASN A 108 -14.19 3.49 3.64
N GLN A 109 -15.33 3.22 4.27
CA GLN A 109 -16.26 4.27 4.67
C GLN A 109 -15.65 5.00 5.86
N ARG A 110 -14.72 5.94 5.62
CA ARG A 110 -14.28 6.85 6.67
C ARG A 110 -15.39 7.88 6.87
N ILE A 111 -16.23 7.68 7.88
CA ILE A 111 -16.92 8.80 8.54
C ILE A 111 -15.83 9.48 9.39
N GLY A 112 -15.05 10.35 8.76
CA GLY A 112 -14.16 11.26 9.48
C GLY A 112 -14.97 12.49 9.83
N GLU A 113 -15.30 12.69 11.10
CA GLU A 113 -15.88 13.94 11.55
C GLU A 113 -14.77 15.00 11.56
N CYS A 114 -14.83 15.94 10.62
CA CYS A 114 -13.95 17.11 10.61
C CYS A 114 -14.59 18.20 11.47
N PHE A 115 -14.08 18.40 12.69
CA PHE A 115 -14.42 19.59 13.47
C PHE A 115 -13.65 20.77 12.90
N SER A 116 -14.34 21.59 12.11
CA SER A 116 -13.82 22.90 11.70
C SER A 116 -14.10 23.88 12.84
N LEU A 117 -13.05 24.37 13.51
CA LEU A 117 -13.19 25.55 14.35
C LEU A 117 -13.42 26.74 13.43
N ASN A 118 -14.57 27.42 13.58
CA ASN A 118 -14.79 28.71 12.92
C ASN A 118 -13.71 29.71 13.36
N ASP A 119 -13.36 30.65 12.47
CA ASP A 119 -12.34 31.71 12.63
C ASP A 119 -12.57 32.58 13.89
N ALA A 120 -12.33 32.00 15.06
CA ALA A 120 -12.14 32.72 16.31
C ALA A 120 -10.68 33.15 16.38
N ASP A 121 -10.44 34.31 17.00
CA ASP A 121 -9.08 34.75 17.30
C ASP A 121 -8.29 33.60 17.95
N PRO A 122 -7.07 33.29 17.48
CA PRO A 122 -6.32 32.14 17.95
C PRO A 122 -6.08 32.25 19.45
N TYR A 123 -6.82 31.47 20.23
CA TYR A 123 -6.68 31.41 21.67
C TYR A 123 -5.47 30.54 22.02
N LYS A 124 -4.42 31.16 22.59
CA LYS A 124 -3.22 30.47 23.06
C LYS A 124 -3.26 30.32 24.57
N HIS A 125 -3.38 29.08 25.04
CA HIS A 125 -3.14 28.73 26.44
C HIS A 125 -1.71 28.21 26.60
N GLU A 126 -0.92 28.80 27.50
CA GLU A 126 0.46 28.39 27.80
C GLU A 126 0.52 27.75 29.18
N TRP A 127 0.81 26.46 29.23
CA TRP A 127 1.03 25.73 30.48
C TRP A 127 2.52 25.35 30.61
N LYS A 128 3.20 25.87 31.64
CA LYS A 128 4.62 25.63 31.88
C LYS A 128 4.82 24.57 32.95
N ILE A 129 5.48 23.46 32.58
CA ILE A 129 5.86 22.41 33.52
C ILE A 129 7.32 22.61 33.91
N ALA A 130 7.55 22.97 35.18
CA ALA A 130 8.89 23.04 35.73
C ALA A 130 9.35 21.65 36.24
N GLU A 131 10.66 21.40 36.16
CA GLU A 131 11.28 20.19 36.73
C GLU A 131 10.66 18.86 36.27
N PHE A 132 10.30 18.77 34.98
CA PHE A 132 9.63 17.61 34.37
C PHE A 132 10.27 16.26 34.74
N THR A 133 11.61 16.21 34.86
CA THR A 133 12.37 15.00 35.19
C THR A 133 12.16 14.47 36.61
N LYS A 134 11.54 15.26 37.50
CA LYS A 134 11.23 14.85 38.88
C LYS A 134 9.76 14.45 39.08
N LEU A 135 8.94 14.47 38.02
CA LEU A 135 7.53 14.12 38.12
C LEU A 135 7.37 12.59 38.23
N THR A 136 6.84 12.15 39.37
CA THR A 136 6.51 10.74 39.65
C THR A 136 5.04 10.41 39.45
N ASN A 137 4.18 11.43 39.29
CA ASN A 137 2.72 11.29 39.17
C ASN A 137 2.18 12.07 37.97
N LYS A 138 0.93 11.76 37.56
CA LYS A 138 0.21 12.50 36.51
C LYS A 138 -0.09 13.92 36.97
N VAL A 139 0.20 14.90 36.12
CA VAL A 139 -0.11 16.31 36.34
C VAL A 139 -1.11 16.76 35.27
N TYR A 140 -2.11 17.52 35.68
CA TYR A 140 -3.14 18.08 34.81
C TYR A 140 -2.98 19.60 34.77
N SER A 141 -3.31 20.22 33.64
CA SER A 141 -3.44 21.68 33.58
C SER A 141 -4.65 22.14 34.38
N GLU A 142 -4.74 23.45 34.59
CA GLU A 142 -6.02 24.08 34.91
C GLU A 142 -7.03 23.89 33.78
N GLU A 143 -8.31 23.96 34.13
CA GLU A 143 -9.39 23.94 33.15
C GLU A 143 -9.37 25.26 32.36
N PHE A 144 -9.44 25.16 31.03
CA PHE A 144 -9.49 26.33 30.17
C PHE A 144 -10.60 26.17 29.11
N THR A 145 -11.21 27.29 28.74
CA THR A 145 -12.29 27.30 27.76
C THR A 145 -11.72 27.50 26.36
N VAL A 146 -12.01 26.55 25.48
CA VAL A 146 -11.81 26.73 24.03
C VAL A 146 -13.11 27.28 23.47
N LYS A 147 -13.11 28.51 22.96
CA LYS A 147 -14.28 29.06 22.26
C LYS A 147 -14.34 28.45 20.85
N GLY A 148 -15.38 27.68 20.58
CA GLY A 148 -15.56 27.00 19.28
C GLY A 148 -16.85 26.19 19.13
N LEU A 149 -17.89 26.46 19.94
CA LEU A 149 -19.23 25.90 19.79
C LEU A 149 -20.24 27.04 19.57
#